data_AF-A0AAD5XH67-F1
#
_entry.id   AF-A0AAD5XH67-F1
#
_cell.length_a   1.000
_cell.length_b   1.000
_cell.length_c   1.000
_cell.angle_alpha   90.00
_cell.angle_beta   90.00
_cell.angle_gamma   90.00
#
_symmetry.space_group_name_H-M   'P 1'
#
loop_
_entity.id
_entity.type
_entity.pdbx_description
1 polymer ?
#
loop_
_entity_poly.entity_id
_entity_poly.type
_entity_poly.pdbx_seq_one_letter_code
_entity_poly.pdbx_strand_id
1 'polypeptide(L)'
;MSLEQKVAYLTARLTVSVPRNFELLSTDAIKMEACNCQVANLELAKRNSILQQQTQVLHWELSKMKQSLNRVSDALISPIDSIPSPFLRENSVLTSPNRSGNRISDLVDSDNVISSEDLYGALDLGHVWSQLKAFDGLKDGVLVDELVDWALVISNCTNRTEVKKYLIQGMQLRHKFMDKCNPQDRKQILRIFERGKQDSMDHWRHWYRIAVTGVEFDNIPEIDSPYISNQLKAMLKVAEKLHRQRHLDENEGNRRQLFENTILIQGSLQVLCKTSDEREKTNIRNS
;
A
#
# COMPACT_ATOMS: atom_id res chain seq x y z
N MET A 1 42.35 4.49 -12.69
CA MET A 1 42.53 3.87 -14.02
C MET A 1 41.43 4.35 -14.96
N SER A 2 41.80 4.98 -16.07
CA SER A 2 40.86 5.32 -17.14
C SER A 2 40.29 4.05 -17.80
N LEU A 3 39.19 4.20 -18.55
CA LEU A 3 38.58 3.07 -19.28
C LEU A 3 39.59 2.41 -20.24
N GLU A 4 40.40 3.23 -20.92
CA GLU A 4 41.47 2.80 -21.81
C GLU A 4 42.51 1.93 -21.10
N GLN A 5 42.90 2.32 -19.88
CA GLN A 5 43.85 1.53 -19.08
C GLN A 5 43.26 0.19 -18.63
N LYS A 6 41.94 0.12 -18.36
CA LYS A 6 41.26 -1.14 -18.01
C LYS A 6 41.16 -2.07 -19.21
N VAL A 7 40.87 -1.53 -20.40
CA VAL A 7 40.85 -2.30 -21.65
C VAL A 7 42.25 -2.83 -21.96
N ALA A 8 43.28 -1.98 -21.92
CA ALA A 8 44.66 -2.40 -22.17
C ALA A 8 45.14 -3.50 -21.20
N TYR A 9 44.79 -3.38 -19.92
CA TYR A 9 45.14 -4.37 -18.90
C TYR A 9 44.43 -5.71 -19.13
N LEU A 10 43.13 -5.70 -19.44
CA LEU A 10 42.37 -6.93 -19.71
C LEU A 10 42.84 -7.61 -21.01
N THR A 11 43.13 -6.84 -22.05
CA THR A 11 43.70 -7.34 -23.31
C THR A 11 45.05 -8.01 -23.08
N ALA A 12 45.95 -7.37 -22.32
CA ALA A 12 47.26 -7.94 -21.99
C ALA A 12 47.16 -9.22 -21.15
N ARG A 13 46.20 -9.28 -20.22
CA ARG A 13 45.99 -10.46 -19.36
C ARG A 13 45.40 -11.65 -20.13
N LEU A 14 44.52 -11.38 -21.09
CA LEU A 14 43.96 -12.40 -21.98
C LEU A 14 45.01 -12.95 -22.96
N THR A 15 45.94 -12.12 -23.44
CA THR A 15 47.01 -12.57 -24.37
C THR A 15 48.04 -13.48 -23.70
N VAL A 16 48.27 -13.35 -22.39
CA VAL A 16 49.27 -14.16 -21.66
C VAL A 16 48.73 -15.54 -21.26
N SER A 17 47.41 -15.76 -21.31
CA SER A 17 46.76 -16.93 -20.71
C SER A 17 46.26 -17.99 -21.71
N VAL A 18 46.41 -17.77 -23.02
CA VAL A 18 45.93 -18.72 -24.04
C VAL A 18 47.07 -19.63 -24.51
N PRO A 19 47.04 -20.95 -24.21
CA PRO A 19 48.02 -21.89 -24.73
C PRO A 19 47.96 -21.95 -26.26
N ARG A 20 49.13 -22.00 -26.92
CA ARG A 20 49.35 -21.95 -28.38
C ARG A 20 48.59 -22.99 -29.24
N ASN A 21 47.82 -23.90 -28.64
CA ASN A 21 47.10 -24.96 -29.35
C ASN A 21 45.65 -24.58 -29.71
N PHE A 22 45.24 -23.31 -29.53
CA PHE A 22 43.90 -22.79 -29.88
C PHE A 22 43.91 -21.74 -31.01
N GLU A 23 44.85 -21.84 -31.96
CA GLU A 23 45.04 -20.88 -33.06
C GLU A 23 43.90 -20.82 -34.12
N LEU A 24 42.78 -21.52 -33.91
CA LEU A 24 41.64 -21.53 -34.84
C LEU A 24 40.28 -21.31 -34.18
N LEU A 25 40.22 -20.71 -32.99
CA LEU A 25 39.00 -19.97 -32.63
C LEU A 25 38.97 -18.74 -33.52
N SER A 26 38.09 -18.78 -34.53
CA SER A 26 38.05 -17.80 -35.62
C SER A 26 38.01 -16.39 -35.02
N THR A 27 38.73 -15.47 -35.65
CA THR A 27 38.73 -14.05 -35.33
C THR A 27 37.30 -13.48 -35.19
N ASP A 28 36.33 -14.13 -35.83
CA ASP A 28 34.90 -13.81 -35.77
C ASP A 28 34.25 -14.19 -34.44
N ALA A 29 34.63 -15.29 -33.79
CA ALA A 29 34.12 -15.66 -32.48
C ALA A 29 34.54 -14.64 -31.40
N ILE A 30 35.80 -14.19 -31.45
CA ILE A 30 36.31 -13.15 -30.53
C ILE A 30 35.60 -11.81 -30.78
N LYS A 31 35.39 -11.43 -32.05
CA LYS A 31 34.65 -10.21 -32.42
C LYS A 31 33.18 -10.28 -31.96
N MET A 32 32.55 -11.44 -32.09
CA MET A 32 31.16 -11.65 -31.67
C MET A 32 31.02 -11.52 -30.15
N GLU A 33 31.92 -12.12 -29.38
CA GLU A 33 31.92 -12.00 -27.91
C GLU A 33 32.17 -10.55 -27.47
N ALA A 34 33.11 -9.85 -28.12
CA ALA A 34 33.36 -8.44 -27.86
C ALA A 34 32.12 -7.56 -28.15
N CYS A 35 31.40 -7.84 -29.24
CA CYS A 35 30.15 -7.16 -29.58
C CYS A 35 29.06 -7.42 -28.54
N ASN A 36 28.89 -8.67 -28.10
CA ASN A 36 27.93 -9.05 -27.06
C ASN A 36 28.22 -8.32 -25.73
N CYS A 37 29.49 -8.26 -25.31
CA CYS A 37 29.89 -7.49 -24.14
C CYS A 37 29.58 -5.98 -24.29
N GLN A 38 29.77 -5.42 -25.48
CA GLN A 38 29.48 -4.01 -25.74
C GLN A 38 27.98 -3.71 -25.68
N VAL A 39 27.14 -4.59 -26.25
CA VAL A 39 25.67 -4.49 -26.15
C VAL A 39 25.22 -4.58 -24.69
N ALA A 40 25.71 -5.55 -23.92
CA ALA A 40 25.40 -5.70 -22.50
C ALA A 40 25.79 -4.45 -21.68
N ASN A 41 26.95 -3.85 -21.97
CA ASN A 41 27.39 -2.62 -21.32
C ASN A 41 26.49 -1.42 -21.65
N LEU A 42 26.02 -1.31 -22.90
CA LEU A 42 25.07 -0.26 -23.30
C LEU A 42 23.71 -0.43 -22.62
N GLU A 43 23.20 -1.67 -22.51
CA GLU A 43 21.97 -1.96 -21.79
C GLU A 43 22.09 -1.62 -20.29
N LEU A 44 23.21 -1.98 -19.67
CA LEU A 44 23.49 -1.62 -18.27
C LEU A 44 23.56 -0.09 -18.10
N ALA A 45 24.21 0.63 -19.01
CA ALA A 45 24.27 2.08 -18.99
C ALA A 45 22.87 2.71 -19.10
N LYS A 46 22.01 2.18 -19.99
CA LYS A 46 20.62 2.61 -20.13
C LYS A 46 19.81 2.37 -18.85
N ARG A 47 19.93 1.18 -18.23
CA ARG A 47 19.26 0.87 -16.96
C ARG A 47 19.71 1.79 -15.83
N ASN A 48 21.02 2.06 -15.73
CA ASN A 48 21.56 2.98 -14.74
C ASN A 48 21.03 4.41 -14.93
N SER A 49 20.91 4.86 -16.18
CA SER A 49 20.31 6.17 -16.49
C SER A 49 18.85 6.26 -16.05
N ILE A 50 18.05 5.21 -16.30
CA ILE A 50 16.65 5.13 -15.85
C ILE A 50 16.57 5.17 -14.32
N LEU A 51 17.40 4.39 -13.62
CA LEU A 51 17.45 4.37 -12.15
C LEU A 51 17.84 5.74 -11.57
N GLN A 52 18.78 6.44 -12.21
CA GLN A 52 19.15 7.80 -11.81
C GLN A 52 17.98 8.78 -11.97
N GLN A 53 17.24 8.71 -13.08
CA GLN A 53 16.04 9.54 -13.28
C GLN A 53 14.97 9.23 -12.22
N GLN A 54 14.70 7.94 -11.94
CA GLN A 54 13.77 7.54 -10.89
C GLN A 54 14.19 8.05 -9.50
N THR A 55 15.49 7.97 -9.19
CA THR A 55 16.05 8.48 -7.93
C THR A 55 15.85 9.99 -7.81
N GLN A 56 16.05 10.75 -8.90
CA GLN A 56 15.81 12.20 -8.92
C GLN A 56 14.33 12.54 -8.70
N VAL A 57 13.40 11.81 -9.32
CA VAL A 57 11.96 12.00 -9.12
C VAL A 57 11.57 11.75 -7.66
N LEU A 58 12.03 10.63 -7.07
CA LEU A 58 11.77 10.32 -5.67
C LEU A 58 12.34 11.38 -4.72
N HIS A 59 13.55 11.86 -4.99
CA HIS A 59 14.17 12.91 -4.19
C HIS A 59 13.36 14.22 -4.24
N TRP A 60 12.85 14.58 -5.41
CA TRP A 60 11.99 15.75 -5.58
C TRP A 60 10.66 15.63 -4.83
N GLU A 61 10.01 14.46 -4.89
CA GLU A 61 8.78 14.19 -4.13
C GLU A 61 9.01 14.23 -2.61
N LEU A 62 10.11 13.66 -2.13
CA LEU A 62 10.51 13.75 -0.72
C LEU A 62 10.74 15.20 -0.28
N SER A 63 11.37 16.01 -1.14
CA SER A 63 11.59 17.43 -0.87
C SER A 63 10.28 18.21 -0.74
N LYS A 64 9.30 17.93 -1.61
CA LYS A 64 7.94 18.50 -1.51
C LYS A 64 7.26 18.13 -0.20
N MET A 65 7.29 16.85 0.16
CA MET A 65 6.70 16.39 1.42
C MET A 65 7.36 17.06 2.63
N LYS A 66 8.69 17.22 2.62
CA LYS A 66 9.42 17.93 3.68
C LYS A 66 9.01 19.40 3.77
N GLN A 67 8.82 20.09 2.65
CA GLN A 67 8.31 21.46 2.64
C GLN A 67 6.89 21.55 3.20
N SER A 68 6.01 20.63 2.82
CA SER A 68 4.65 20.56 3.38
C SER A 68 4.66 20.31 4.89
N LEU A 69 5.57 19.46 5.38
CA LEU A 69 5.72 19.20 6.81
C LEU A 69 6.21 20.43 7.58
N ASN A 70 7.21 21.15 7.05
CA ASN A 70 7.71 22.36 7.67
C ASN A 70 6.61 23.43 7.81
N ARG A 71 5.78 23.61 6.78
CA ARG A 71 4.63 24.53 6.84
C ARG A 71 3.62 24.17 7.94
N VAL A 72 3.41 22.86 8.18
CA VAL A 72 2.56 22.41 9.30
C VAL A 72 3.21 22.70 10.64
N SER A 73 4.52 22.45 10.76
CA SER A 73 5.28 22.75 11.98
C SER A 73 5.19 24.24 12.32
N ASP A 74 5.36 25.12 11.33
CA ASP A 74 5.31 26.57 11.52
C ASP A 74 3.91 27.04 11.94
N ALA A 75 2.85 26.44 11.38
CA ALA A 75 1.47 26.75 11.75
C ALA A 75 1.13 26.32 13.19
N LEU A 76 1.71 25.21 13.67
CA LEU A 76 1.50 24.72 15.04
C LEU A 76 2.31 25.48 16.09
N ILE A 77 3.38 26.16 15.68
CA ILE A 77 4.26 26.96 16.57
C ILE A 77 3.85 28.45 16.58
N SER A 78 2.76 28.82 15.88
CA SER A 78 2.16 30.15 16.02
C SER A 78 1.85 30.45 17.51
N PRO A 79 2.28 31.60 18.06
CA PRO A 79 2.12 31.90 19.48
C PRO A 79 0.64 31.91 19.88
N ILE A 80 0.29 31.12 20.92
CA ILE A 80 -1.03 31.10 21.56
C ILE A 80 -1.16 32.33 22.47
N ASP A 81 -0.85 33.53 21.97
CA ASP A 81 -0.79 34.75 22.79
C ASP A 81 -1.96 35.70 22.56
N SER A 82 -3.05 35.26 21.93
CA SER A 82 -4.22 36.13 21.72
C SER A 82 -5.55 35.37 21.64
N ILE A 83 -5.89 34.62 22.70
CA ILE A 83 -7.30 34.24 22.92
C ILE A 83 -7.87 35.23 23.94
N PRO A 84 -8.73 36.18 23.54
CA PRO A 84 -9.46 37.00 24.49
C PRO A 84 -10.45 36.11 25.25
N SER A 85 -10.32 36.04 26.57
CA SER A 85 -11.22 35.30 27.45
C SER A 85 -12.68 35.69 27.19
N PRO A 86 -13.56 34.74 26.81
CA PRO A 86 -14.98 35.02 26.72
C PRO A 86 -15.58 35.00 28.13
N PHE A 87 -16.24 36.10 28.44
CA PHE A 87 -17.06 36.35 29.61
C PHE A 87 -18.01 35.18 29.95
N LEU A 88 -18.04 34.84 31.24
CA LEU A 88 -19.12 34.09 31.88
C LEU A 88 -20.46 34.83 31.67
N ARG A 89 -21.41 34.19 30.99
CA ARG A 89 -22.84 34.54 31.07
C ARG A 89 -23.65 33.28 31.33
N GLU A 90 -24.06 33.13 32.57
CA GLU A 90 -25.21 32.34 32.98
C GLU A 90 -26.48 32.90 32.34
N ASN A 91 -27.39 32.03 31.86
CA ASN A 91 -28.86 32.17 32.01
C ASN A 91 -29.61 30.99 31.37
N SER A 92 -30.17 30.14 32.23
CA SER A 92 -31.62 29.83 32.35
C SER A 92 -32.49 29.47 31.11
N VAL A 93 -33.04 28.24 31.18
CA VAL A 93 -34.49 27.87 31.10
C VAL A 93 -35.19 27.68 29.72
N LEU A 94 -35.68 26.43 29.56
CA LEU A 94 -36.91 25.89 28.91
C LEU A 94 -37.50 26.56 27.64
N THR A 95 -37.63 25.77 26.54
CA THR A 95 -38.91 25.22 26.02
C THR A 95 -38.75 24.55 24.62
N SER A 96 -39.21 23.30 24.49
CA SER A 96 -39.51 22.58 23.22
C SER A 96 -40.68 23.27 22.46
N PRO A 97 -40.97 23.04 21.14
CA PRO A 97 -41.00 21.72 20.46
C PRO A 97 -40.74 21.71 18.93
N ASN A 98 -40.93 20.54 18.30
CA ASN A 98 -41.11 20.32 16.85
C ASN A 98 -39.91 20.57 15.92
N ARG A 99 -39.06 19.55 15.77
CA ARG A 99 -38.36 19.30 14.50
C ARG A 99 -38.97 18.09 13.81
N SER A 100 -39.86 18.39 12.87
CA SER A 100 -40.43 17.49 11.89
C SER A 100 -39.32 16.75 11.13
N GLY A 101 -39.28 15.42 11.34
CA GLY A 101 -38.84 14.36 10.44
C GLY A 101 -37.84 14.72 9.32
N ASN A 102 -36.55 14.71 9.66
CA ASN A 102 -35.51 14.45 8.66
C ASN A 102 -35.44 12.94 8.41
N ARG A 103 -36.37 12.44 7.57
CA ARG A 103 -36.35 11.08 6.99
C ARG A 103 -35.29 10.96 5.89
N ILE A 104 -34.02 11.22 6.22
CA ILE A 104 -32.88 11.01 5.30
C ILE A 104 -32.01 9.81 5.78
N SER A 105 -32.31 9.23 6.94
CA SER A 105 -31.56 8.08 7.47
C SER A 105 -31.98 6.73 6.87
N ASP A 106 -33.09 6.66 6.11
CA ASP A 106 -33.63 5.38 5.58
C ASP A 106 -33.37 5.18 4.07
N LEU A 107 -32.59 6.06 3.42
CA LEU A 107 -32.29 5.99 1.98
C LEU A 107 -30.88 5.48 1.65
N VAL A 108 -30.08 5.12 2.66
CA VAL A 108 -28.71 4.57 2.49
C VAL A 108 -28.70 3.02 2.60
N ASP A 109 -29.87 2.40 2.65
CA ASP A 109 -30.01 0.99 3.06
C ASP A 109 -30.02 0.00 1.88
N SER A 110 -29.09 0.18 0.94
CA SER A 110 -28.76 -0.83 -0.06
C SER A 110 -27.29 -1.28 0.06
N ASP A 111 -26.77 -1.31 1.28
CA ASP A 111 -25.42 -1.80 1.60
C ASP A 111 -25.36 -3.34 1.68
N ASN A 112 -26.48 -4.02 1.37
CA ASN A 112 -26.56 -5.46 1.24
C ASN A 112 -25.80 -5.92 -0.01
N VAL A 113 -24.68 -6.59 0.22
CA VAL A 113 -23.83 -7.22 -0.76
C VAL A 113 -23.96 -8.74 -0.64
N ILE A 114 -23.91 -9.46 -1.75
CA ILE A 114 -23.84 -10.93 -1.72
C ILE A 114 -22.49 -11.32 -1.10
N SER A 115 -22.51 -12.27 -0.16
CA SER A 115 -21.28 -12.76 0.49
C SER A 115 -20.34 -13.40 -0.55
N SER A 116 -19.02 -13.41 -0.31
CA SER A 116 -18.13 -14.11 -1.25
C SER A 116 -18.29 -15.62 -1.15
N GLU A 117 -18.69 -16.13 0.01
CA GLU A 117 -18.97 -17.55 0.20
C GLU A 117 -20.14 -18.03 -0.66
N ASP A 118 -21.22 -17.25 -0.77
CA ASP A 118 -22.35 -17.58 -1.64
C ASP A 118 -21.97 -17.57 -3.14
N LEU A 119 -21.01 -16.71 -3.53
CA LEU A 119 -20.59 -16.56 -4.92
C LEU A 119 -19.55 -17.58 -5.37
N TYR A 120 -18.61 -17.94 -4.48
CA TYR A 120 -17.41 -18.72 -4.82
C TYR A 120 -17.26 -20.00 -4.01
N GLY A 121 -18.19 -20.26 -3.08
CA GLY A 121 -18.14 -21.38 -2.15
C GLY A 121 -17.28 -21.10 -0.91
N ALA A 122 -17.21 -22.13 -0.05
CA ALA A 122 -16.46 -22.09 1.20
C ALA A 122 -14.96 -21.81 0.95
N LEU A 123 -14.38 -20.99 1.83
CA LEU A 123 -12.98 -20.62 1.75
C LEU A 123 -12.09 -21.74 2.31
N ASP A 124 -11.27 -22.38 1.46
CA ASP A 124 -10.30 -23.38 1.92
C ASP A 124 -8.98 -22.76 2.38
N LEU A 125 -8.82 -22.64 3.70
CA LEU A 125 -7.60 -22.16 4.35
C LEU A 125 -6.86 -23.26 5.14
N GLY A 126 -7.27 -24.53 5.01
CA GLY A 126 -6.70 -25.61 5.82
C GLY A 126 -5.19 -25.76 5.61
N HIS A 127 -4.74 -25.61 4.36
CA HIS A 127 -3.32 -25.67 4.01
C HIS A 127 -2.51 -24.46 4.52
N VAL A 128 -3.13 -23.27 4.59
CA VAL A 128 -2.50 -22.04 5.11
C VAL A 128 -2.33 -22.18 6.62
N TRP A 129 -3.40 -22.58 7.32
CA TRP A 129 -3.40 -22.80 8.76
C TRP A 129 -2.33 -23.81 9.17
N SER A 130 -2.29 -24.98 8.52
CA SER A 130 -1.32 -26.03 8.81
C SER A 130 0.13 -25.57 8.60
N GLN A 131 0.41 -24.84 7.51
CA GLN A 131 1.76 -24.32 7.25
C GLN A 131 2.18 -23.23 8.24
N LEU A 132 1.26 -22.36 8.66
CA LEU A 132 1.56 -21.31 9.65
C LEU A 132 1.77 -21.89 11.05
N LYS A 133 1.00 -22.91 11.43
CA LYS A 133 1.19 -23.64 12.70
C LYS A 133 2.49 -24.47 12.74
N ALA A 134 3.15 -24.70 11.60
CA ALA A 134 4.44 -25.40 11.57
C ALA A 134 5.62 -24.56 12.09
N PHE A 135 5.46 -23.23 12.21
CA PHE A 135 6.50 -22.37 12.77
C PHE A 135 6.44 -22.37 14.30
N ASP A 136 7.59 -22.56 14.96
CA ASP A 136 7.67 -22.68 16.43
C ASP A 136 7.10 -21.46 17.17
N GLY A 137 7.25 -20.25 16.62
CA GLY A 137 6.69 -19.02 17.22
C GLY A 137 5.18 -18.86 17.05
N LEU A 138 4.53 -19.70 16.23
CA LEU A 138 3.12 -19.58 15.85
C LEU A 138 2.29 -20.83 16.17
N LYS A 139 2.91 -21.99 16.40
CA LYS A 139 2.21 -23.26 16.66
C LYS A 139 1.20 -23.18 17.81
N ASP A 140 1.60 -22.56 18.92
CA ASP A 140 0.73 -22.39 20.11
C ASP A 140 0.03 -21.01 20.12
N GLY A 141 0.19 -20.24 19.04
CA GLY A 141 -0.32 -18.89 18.93
C GLY A 141 -1.77 -18.85 18.48
N VAL A 142 -2.59 -18.11 19.25
CA VAL A 142 -3.99 -17.76 18.91
C VAL A 142 -4.09 -16.93 17.62
N LEU A 143 -2.99 -16.28 17.20
CA LEU A 143 -2.98 -15.44 16.00
C LEU A 143 -3.32 -16.21 14.71
N VAL A 144 -2.89 -17.47 14.59
CA VAL A 144 -3.19 -18.28 13.40
C VAL A 144 -4.66 -18.62 13.32
N ASP A 145 -5.26 -18.89 14.47
CA ASP A 145 -6.68 -19.19 14.56
C ASP A 145 -7.50 -17.91 14.30
N GLU A 146 -7.12 -16.78 14.92
CA GLU A 146 -7.70 -15.46 14.65
C GLU A 146 -7.65 -15.04 13.16
N LEU A 147 -6.57 -15.39 12.46
CA LEU A 147 -6.45 -15.09 11.03
C LEU A 147 -7.42 -15.91 10.18
N VAL A 148 -7.56 -17.21 10.49
CA VAL A 148 -8.48 -18.08 9.76
C VAL A 148 -9.92 -17.68 10.06
N ASP A 149 -10.24 -17.47 11.34
CA ASP A 149 -11.56 -16.99 11.77
C ASP A 149 -11.91 -15.65 11.11
N TRP A 150 -10.95 -14.73 11.07
CA TRP A 150 -11.12 -13.46 10.36
C TRP A 150 -11.53 -13.65 8.89
N ALA A 151 -10.83 -14.54 8.19
CA ALA A 151 -11.07 -14.78 6.77
C ALA A 151 -12.42 -15.48 6.51
N LEU A 152 -12.83 -16.38 7.41
CA LEU A 152 -14.16 -17.02 7.37
C LEU A 152 -15.29 -16.04 7.72
N VAL A 153 -15.05 -15.12 8.67
CA VAL A 153 -16.06 -14.11 9.02
C VAL A 153 -16.26 -13.14 7.85
N ILE A 154 -15.18 -12.64 7.25
CA ILE A 154 -15.29 -11.72 6.11
C ILE A 154 -15.85 -12.40 4.85
N SER A 155 -15.67 -13.72 4.66
CA SER A 155 -16.29 -14.43 3.53
C SER A 155 -17.82 -14.44 3.62
N ASN A 156 -18.36 -14.44 4.83
CA ASN A 156 -19.80 -14.48 5.13
C ASN A 156 -20.44 -13.09 5.29
N CYS A 157 -19.65 -12.02 5.26
CA CYS A 157 -20.20 -10.67 5.40
C CYS A 157 -21.10 -10.31 4.20
N THR A 158 -22.34 -9.94 4.51
CA THR A 158 -23.31 -9.39 3.56
C THR A 158 -23.47 -7.88 3.68
N ASN A 159 -22.79 -7.26 4.64
CA ASN A 159 -22.78 -5.81 4.81
C ASN A 159 -21.43 -5.21 4.37
N ARG A 160 -21.50 -4.20 3.52
CA ARG A 160 -20.34 -3.51 2.97
C ARG A 160 -19.44 -2.83 4.02
N THR A 161 -20.05 -2.23 5.04
CA THR A 161 -19.33 -1.58 6.14
C THR A 161 -18.57 -2.62 6.97
N GLU A 162 -19.15 -3.80 7.16
CA GLU A 162 -18.47 -4.92 7.81
C GLU A 162 -17.29 -5.44 6.99
N VAL A 163 -17.45 -5.64 5.68
CA VAL A 163 -16.34 -6.05 4.79
C VAL A 163 -15.17 -5.08 4.91
N LYS A 164 -15.43 -3.76 4.90
CA LYS A 164 -14.38 -2.74 5.09
C LYS A 164 -13.71 -2.86 6.47
N LYS A 165 -14.50 -2.99 7.54
CA LYS A 165 -14.00 -3.15 8.92
C LYS A 165 -13.09 -4.36 9.02
N TYR A 166 -13.53 -5.51 8.52
CA TYR A 166 -12.76 -6.74 8.57
C TYR A 166 -11.51 -6.64 7.68
N LEU A 167 -11.55 -6.06 6.48
CA LEU A 167 -10.32 -5.86 5.68
C LEU A 167 -9.22 -5.11 6.46
N ILE A 168 -9.59 -4.07 7.20
CA ILE A 168 -8.65 -3.32 8.03
C ILE A 168 -8.10 -4.19 9.18
N GLN A 169 -8.97 -4.97 9.83
CA GLN A 169 -8.55 -5.92 10.87
C GLN A 169 -7.58 -6.99 10.32
N GLY A 170 -7.81 -7.51 9.12
CA GLY A 170 -6.92 -8.45 8.46
C GLY A 170 -5.53 -7.87 8.20
N MET A 171 -5.45 -6.59 7.79
CA MET A 171 -4.17 -5.89 7.66
C MET A 171 -3.44 -5.77 9.01
N GLN A 172 -4.15 -5.42 10.08
CA GLN A 172 -3.58 -5.35 11.42
C GLN A 172 -3.10 -6.71 11.92
N LEU A 173 -3.86 -7.79 11.69
CA LEU A 173 -3.46 -9.17 12.01
C LEU A 173 -2.18 -9.55 11.26
N ARG A 174 -2.09 -9.25 9.96
CA ARG A 174 -0.87 -9.48 9.17
C ARG A 174 0.35 -8.77 9.78
N HIS A 175 0.22 -7.54 10.24
CA HIS A 175 1.31 -6.83 10.92
C HIS A 175 1.71 -7.51 12.24
N LYS A 176 0.74 -7.87 13.10
CA LYS A 176 1.00 -8.60 14.35
C LYS A 176 1.74 -9.93 14.11
N PHE A 177 1.41 -10.64 13.02
CA PHE A 177 2.12 -11.82 12.58
C PHE A 177 3.60 -11.55 12.33
N MET A 178 3.89 -10.53 11.52
CA MET A 178 5.26 -10.20 11.16
C MET A 178 6.08 -9.78 12.39
N ASP A 179 5.46 -9.11 13.37
CA ASP A 179 6.11 -8.69 14.60
C ASP A 179 6.47 -9.86 15.51
N LYS A 180 5.60 -10.88 15.62
CA LYS A 180 5.86 -12.08 16.44
C LYS A 180 6.88 -13.03 15.80
N CYS A 181 7.09 -12.95 14.50
CA CYS A 181 7.95 -13.89 13.79
C CYS A 181 9.40 -13.39 13.76
N ASN A 182 10.33 -14.34 13.89
CA ASN A 182 11.75 -14.05 13.72
C ASN A 182 12.02 -13.54 12.28
N PRO A 183 13.08 -12.76 12.06
CA PRO A 183 13.36 -12.20 10.72
C PRO A 183 13.56 -13.25 9.62
N GLN A 184 14.02 -14.45 9.95
CA GLN A 184 14.27 -15.52 8.98
C GLN A 184 12.95 -16.13 8.46
N ASP A 185 11.97 -16.32 9.34
CA ASP A 185 10.67 -16.93 9.04
C ASP A 185 9.72 -15.97 8.32
N ARG A 186 9.87 -14.65 8.54
CA ARG A 186 9.06 -13.60 7.89
C ARG A 186 8.94 -13.79 6.38
N LYS A 187 10.03 -14.15 5.71
CA LYS A 187 10.03 -14.37 4.25
C LYS A 187 9.19 -15.58 3.84
N GLN A 188 9.21 -16.65 4.63
CA GLN A 188 8.44 -17.86 4.35
C GLN A 188 6.96 -17.66 4.66
N ILE A 189 6.64 -16.97 5.75
CA ILE A 189 5.26 -16.60 6.10
C ILE A 189 4.62 -15.72 5.02
N LEU A 190 5.35 -14.73 4.52
CA LEU A 190 4.88 -13.91 3.39
C LEU A 190 4.58 -14.75 2.15
N ARG A 191 5.37 -15.79 1.86
CA ARG A 191 5.10 -16.72 0.75
C ARG A 191 3.84 -17.54 0.99
N ILE A 192 3.58 -17.95 2.22
CA ILE A 192 2.37 -18.68 2.59
C ILE A 192 1.13 -17.80 2.43
N PHE A 193 1.17 -16.55 2.92
CA PHE A 193 0.08 -15.59 2.68
C PHE A 193 -0.16 -15.34 1.19
N GLU A 194 0.91 -15.18 0.41
CA GLU A 194 0.78 -14.86 -1.00
C GLU A 194 0.27 -16.05 -1.81
N ARG A 195 0.58 -17.27 -1.39
CA ARG A 195 -0.02 -18.50 -1.94
C ARG A 195 -1.49 -18.61 -1.55
N GLY A 196 -1.84 -18.50 -0.26
CA GLY A 196 -3.24 -18.55 0.17
C GLY A 196 -4.11 -17.47 -0.50
N LYS A 197 -3.55 -16.27 -0.73
CA LYS A 197 -4.21 -15.21 -1.51
C LYS A 197 -4.42 -15.60 -2.98
N GLN A 198 -3.48 -16.30 -3.60
CA GLN A 198 -3.62 -16.80 -4.97
C GLN A 198 -4.69 -17.87 -5.07
N ASP A 199 -4.70 -18.79 -4.11
CA ASP A 199 -5.65 -19.91 -4.07
C ASP A 199 -7.09 -19.41 -3.83
N SER A 200 -7.26 -18.30 -3.11
CA SER A 200 -8.56 -17.66 -2.85
C SER A 200 -8.72 -16.30 -3.54
N MET A 201 -8.12 -16.12 -4.71
CA MET A 201 -8.01 -14.80 -5.35
C MET A 201 -9.38 -14.15 -5.63
N ASP A 202 -10.41 -14.94 -5.93
CA ASP A 202 -11.74 -14.41 -6.24
C ASP A 202 -12.45 -13.86 -5.00
N HIS A 203 -12.36 -14.51 -3.84
CA HIS A 203 -12.82 -13.95 -2.56
C HIS A 203 -12.11 -12.61 -2.26
N TRP A 204 -10.79 -12.57 -2.41
CA TRP A 204 -10.02 -11.33 -2.18
C TRP A 204 -10.46 -10.20 -3.11
N ARG A 205 -10.60 -10.48 -4.42
CA ARG A 205 -11.07 -9.48 -5.39
C ARG A 205 -12.46 -8.96 -5.04
N HIS A 206 -13.35 -9.82 -4.58
CA HIS A 206 -14.69 -9.46 -4.15
C HIS A 206 -14.67 -8.52 -2.96
N TRP A 207 -13.94 -8.87 -1.89
CA TRP A 207 -13.82 -8.02 -0.70
C TRP A 207 -13.24 -6.65 -1.04
N TYR A 208 -12.17 -6.61 -1.84
CA TYR A 208 -11.58 -5.34 -2.29
C TYR A 208 -12.54 -4.54 -3.16
N ARG A 209 -13.26 -5.20 -4.07
CA ARG A 209 -14.27 -4.54 -4.90
C ARG A 209 -15.31 -3.88 -4.01
N ILE A 210 -15.97 -4.64 -3.13
CA ILE A 210 -16.99 -4.12 -2.21
C ILE A 210 -16.43 -2.95 -1.38
N ALA A 211 -15.23 -3.09 -0.83
CA ALA A 211 -14.63 -2.04 -0.02
C ALA A 211 -14.39 -0.76 -0.80
N VAL A 212 -14.02 -0.85 -2.09
CA VAL A 212 -13.69 0.28 -2.95
C VAL A 212 -14.90 0.86 -3.69
N THR A 213 -15.82 0.04 -4.22
CA THR A 213 -16.90 0.42 -5.18
C THR A 213 -18.07 1.21 -4.61
N GLY A 214 -17.88 1.87 -3.49
CA GLY A 214 -18.82 2.88 -2.99
C GLY A 214 -18.13 3.72 -1.93
N VAL A 215 -16.85 3.98 -2.15
CA VAL A 215 -16.44 5.36 -2.01
C VAL A 215 -17.25 6.07 -3.11
N GLU A 216 -18.49 6.45 -2.80
CA GLU A 216 -19.05 7.60 -3.51
C GLU A 216 -18.08 8.72 -3.15
N PHE A 217 -17.31 9.17 -4.14
CA PHE A 217 -16.35 10.27 -3.94
C PHE A 217 -17.05 11.55 -3.45
N ASP A 218 -18.39 11.57 -3.52
CA ASP A 218 -19.28 12.65 -3.14
C ASP A 218 -19.63 12.64 -1.63
N ASN A 219 -19.33 11.56 -0.89
CA ASN A 219 -19.64 11.42 0.54
C ASN A 219 -18.38 11.20 1.41
N ILE A 220 -17.24 11.78 1.01
CA ILE A 220 -16.17 12.03 1.99
C ILE A 220 -16.74 13.09 2.93
N PRO A 221 -16.85 12.86 4.26
CA PRO A 221 -17.30 13.90 5.18
C PRO A 221 -16.50 15.15 4.88
N GLU A 222 -17.15 16.31 4.80
CA GLU A 222 -16.47 17.56 4.55
C GLU A 222 -15.48 17.75 5.71
N ILE A 223 -14.23 17.34 5.50
CA ILE A 223 -13.21 17.48 6.51
C ILE A 223 -12.91 18.97 6.56
N ASP A 224 -13.43 19.65 7.57
CA ASP A 224 -13.26 21.10 7.82
C ASP A 224 -11.79 21.54 7.91
N SER A 225 -10.85 20.59 7.89
CA SER A 225 -9.45 20.83 7.63
C SER A 225 -9.16 20.88 6.12
N PRO A 226 -9.01 22.08 5.51
CA PRO A 226 -8.60 22.21 4.10
C PRO A 226 -7.25 21.52 3.84
N TYR A 227 -6.43 21.31 4.87
CA TYR A 227 -5.17 20.57 4.76
C TYR A 227 -5.37 19.07 4.52
N ILE A 228 -6.17 18.40 5.35
CA ILE A 228 -6.45 16.95 5.21
C ILE A 228 -7.24 16.71 3.92
N SER A 229 -8.19 17.58 3.59
CA SER A 229 -8.94 17.54 2.32
C SER A 229 -8.02 17.60 1.09
N ASN A 230 -7.04 18.51 1.09
CA ASN A 230 -6.09 18.63 -0.02
C ASN A 230 -5.14 17.42 -0.12
N GLN A 231 -4.72 16.85 1.02
CA GLN A 231 -3.86 15.67 1.04
C GLN A 231 -4.60 14.41 0.57
N LEU A 232 -5.85 14.24 1.01
CA LEU A 232 -6.74 13.18 0.51
C LEU A 232 -6.98 13.30 -1.00
N LYS A 233 -7.29 14.52 -1.48
CA LYS A 233 -7.47 14.79 -2.91
C LYS A 233 -6.20 14.50 -3.72
N ALA A 234 -5.03 14.81 -3.20
CA ALA A 234 -3.75 14.52 -3.85
C ALA A 234 -3.48 13.01 -3.93
N MET A 235 -3.69 12.28 -2.82
CA MET A 235 -3.52 10.83 -2.76
C MET A 235 -4.53 10.10 -3.65
N LEU A 236 -5.79 10.56 -3.70
CA LEU A 236 -6.81 10.05 -4.62
C LEU A 236 -6.41 10.27 -6.09
N LYS A 237 -5.92 11.47 -6.45
CA LYS A 237 -5.38 11.73 -7.80
C LYS A 237 -4.22 10.81 -8.17
N VAL A 238 -3.33 10.51 -7.22
CA VAL A 238 -2.23 9.56 -7.44
C VAL A 238 -2.77 8.15 -7.62
N ALA A 239 -3.72 7.69 -6.79
CA ALA A 239 -4.35 6.39 -6.92
C ALA A 239 -5.08 6.23 -8.27
N GLU A 240 -5.84 7.24 -8.70
CA GLU A 240 -6.50 7.27 -10.01
C GLU A 240 -5.50 7.24 -11.17
N LYS A 241 -4.38 7.96 -11.06
CA LYS A 241 -3.33 7.96 -12.08
C LYS A 241 -2.67 6.59 -12.19
N LEU A 242 -2.32 5.97 -11.05
CA LEU A 242 -1.74 4.63 -11.00
C LEU A 242 -2.71 3.57 -11.54
N HIS A 243 -4.00 3.70 -11.21
CA HIS A 243 -5.06 2.84 -11.72
C HIS A 243 -5.17 2.93 -13.25
N ARG A 244 -5.21 4.14 -13.82
CA ARG A 244 -5.20 4.35 -15.27
C ARG A 244 -3.94 3.78 -15.93
N GLN A 245 -2.79 4.00 -15.31
CA GLN A 245 -1.51 3.55 -15.84
C GLN A 245 -1.38 2.02 -15.85
N ARG A 246 -2.01 1.31 -14.90
CA ARG A 246 -2.09 -0.16 -14.89
C ARG A 246 -2.80 -0.75 -16.12
N HIS A 247 -3.77 -0.04 -16.68
CA HIS A 247 -4.49 -0.51 -17.88
C HIS A 247 -3.71 -0.27 -19.17
N LEU A 248 -2.69 0.60 -19.13
CA LEU A 248 -1.86 0.95 -20.27
C LEU A 248 -0.51 0.22 -20.29
N ASP A 249 -0.10 -0.37 -19.17
CA ASP A 249 1.17 -1.09 -19.06
C ASP A 249 0.99 -2.56 -19.48
N GLU A 250 1.73 -3.00 -20.48
CA GLU A 250 1.72 -4.39 -20.98
C GLU A 250 2.57 -5.33 -20.10
N ASN A 251 3.43 -4.77 -19.23
CA ASN A 251 4.28 -5.57 -18.36
C ASN A 251 3.54 -5.96 -17.07
N GLU A 252 3.22 -7.25 -16.93
CA GLU A 252 2.48 -7.80 -15.79
C GLU A 252 3.17 -7.54 -14.43
N GLY A 253 4.51 -7.49 -14.40
CA GLY A 253 5.26 -7.14 -13.20
C GLY A 253 5.01 -5.70 -12.73
N ASN A 254 4.99 -4.75 -13.68
CA ASN A 254 4.67 -3.36 -13.40
C ASN A 254 3.20 -3.20 -12.99
N ARG A 255 2.27 -3.91 -13.66
CA ARG A 255 0.84 -3.86 -13.30
C ARG A 255 0.59 -4.31 -11.86
N ARG A 256 1.30 -5.35 -11.41
CA ARG A 256 1.24 -5.85 -10.03
C ARG A 256 1.78 -4.81 -9.04
N GLN A 257 2.91 -4.18 -9.36
CA GLN A 257 3.50 -3.14 -8.51
C GLN A 257 2.61 -1.89 -8.43
N LEU A 258 2.03 -1.44 -9.55
CA LEU A 258 1.07 -0.33 -9.59
C LEU A 258 -0.19 -0.62 -8.77
N PHE A 259 -0.66 -1.87 -8.80
CA PHE A 259 -1.78 -2.32 -7.97
C PHE A 259 -1.44 -2.30 -6.47
N GLU A 260 -0.28 -2.81 -6.07
CA GLU A 260 0.18 -2.78 -4.67
C GLU A 260 0.35 -1.34 -4.15
N ASN A 261 0.88 -0.45 -4.98
CA ASN A 261 0.99 0.97 -4.64
C ASN A 261 -0.38 1.65 -4.48
N THR A 262 -1.35 1.30 -5.33
CA THR A 262 -2.72 1.82 -5.23
C THR A 262 -3.36 1.37 -3.91
N ILE A 263 -3.17 0.12 -3.52
CA ILE A 263 -3.66 -0.41 -2.23
C ILE A 263 -3.00 0.30 -1.05
N LEU A 264 -1.69 0.51 -1.07
CA LEU A 264 -0.96 1.21 -0.01
C LEU A 264 -1.46 2.65 0.19
N ILE A 265 -1.71 3.35 -0.91
CA ILE A 265 -2.27 4.71 -0.88
C ILE A 265 -3.69 4.70 -0.32
N GLN A 266 -4.53 3.74 -0.71
CA GLN A 266 -5.88 3.58 -0.17
C GLN A 266 -5.90 3.24 1.32
N GLY A 267 -5.00 2.37 1.78
CA GLY A 267 -4.84 2.07 3.21
C GLY A 267 -4.40 3.30 4.01
N SER A 268 -3.46 4.08 3.46
CA SER A 268 -3.00 5.33 4.07
C SER A 268 -4.09 6.39 4.14
N LEU A 269 -4.94 6.49 3.11
CA LEU A 269 -6.13 7.34 3.08
C LEU A 269 -7.12 6.97 4.20
N GLN A 270 -7.37 5.67 4.40
CA GLN A 270 -8.27 5.21 5.48
C GLN A 270 -7.75 5.53 6.88
N VAL A 271 -6.44 5.39 7.11
CA VAL A 271 -5.83 5.75 8.40
C VAL A 271 -6.00 7.24 8.67
N LEU A 272 -5.75 8.09 7.66
CA LEU A 272 -5.93 9.54 7.78
C LEU A 272 -7.38 9.92 8.12
N CYS A 273 -8.38 9.32 7.46
CA CYS A 273 -9.78 9.56 7.80
C CYS A 273 -10.11 9.17 9.25
N LYS A 274 -9.67 7.99 9.71
CA LYS A 274 -9.91 7.55 11.10
C LYS A 274 -9.29 8.48 12.14
N THR A 275 -8.06 8.94 11.89
CA THR A 275 -7.39 9.88 12.81
C THR A 275 -8.07 11.25 12.84
N SER A 276 -8.76 11.64 11.76
CA SER A 276 -9.56 12.86 11.73
C SER A 276 -10.81 12.71 12.61
N ASP A 277 -11.56 11.63 12.45
CA ASP A 277 -12.78 11.36 13.22
C ASP A 277 -12.51 11.24 14.74
N GLU A 278 -11.38 10.65 15.13
CA GLU A 278 -11.00 10.54 16.54
C GLU A 278 -10.63 11.89 17.17
N ARG A 279 -10.02 12.80 16.40
CA ARG A 279 -9.72 14.17 16.84
C ARG A 279 -10.99 15.00 17.02
N GLU A 280 -11.96 14.84 16.14
CA GLU A 280 -13.24 15.53 16.25
C GLU A 280 -14.03 15.07 17.49
N LYS A 281 -14.05 13.76 17.76
CA LYS A 281 -14.67 13.20 18.97
C LYS A 281 -13.99 13.64 20.28
N THR A 282 -12.68 13.88 20.26
CA THR A 282 -11.95 14.38 21.44
C THR A 282 -12.20 15.86 21.69
N ASN A 283 -12.33 16.67 20.65
CA ASN A 283 -12.69 18.09 20.78
C ASN A 283 -14.12 18.28 21.32
N ILE A 284 -15.08 17.44 20.90
CA ILE A 284 -16.47 17.47 21.42
C ILE A 284 -16.55 17.10 22.90
N ARG A 285 -15.68 16.19 23.39
CA ARG A 285 -15.66 15.80 24.82
C ARG A 285 -15.05 16.84 25.75
N ASN A 286 -14.22 17.73 25.23
CA ASN A 286 -13.51 18.75 26.00
C ASN A 286 -14.20 20.12 25.95
N SER A 287 -15.30 20.24 25.21
CA SER A 287 -16.14 21.45 25.11
C SER A 287 -17.43 21.26 25.91
#